data_AF-A0A1A3FJL0-F1
#
_entry.id   AF-A0A1A3FJL0-F1
#
_cell.length_a   1.000
_cell.length_b   1.000
_cell.length_c   1.000
_cell.angle_alpha   90.00
_cell.angle_beta   90.00
_cell.angle_gamma   90.00
#
_symmetry.space_group_name_H-M   'P 1'
#
loop_
_entity.id
_entity.type
_entity.pdbx_description
1 polymer ?
#
loop_
_entity_poly.entity_id
_entity_poly.type
_entity_poly.pdbx_seq_one_letter_code
_entity_poly.pdbx_strand_id
1 'polypeptide(L)' 'MQSGHRAAPAGHQVGAALQLGVADRRSGYPLELLVRAAAAGWRVVELDISYGPRTGGKSKVSGSLRGSITAILDFWKVIS' A
#
# COMPACT_ATOMS: atom_id res chain seq x y z
N MET A 1 -5.68 35.58 -8.20
CA MET A 1 -5.18 34.28 -8.69
C MET A 1 -5.62 33.22 -7.68
N GLN A 2 -6.80 32.63 -7.87
CA GLN A 2 -7.36 31.58 -7.02
C GLN A 2 -6.97 30.23 -7.61
N SER A 3 -6.08 29.49 -6.96
CA SER A 3 -5.79 28.11 -7.28
C SER A 3 -6.98 27.24 -6.86
N GLY A 4 -7.75 26.78 -7.84
CA GLY A 4 -8.89 25.90 -7.63
C GLY A 4 -8.45 24.52 -7.14
N HIS A 5 -8.45 24.32 -5.82
CA HIS A 5 -8.43 22.99 -5.22
C HIS A 5 -9.83 22.39 -5.35
N ARG A 6 -10.14 21.80 -6.50
CA ARG A 6 -11.39 21.05 -6.68
C ARG A 6 -11.29 19.79 -5.81
N ALA A 7 -11.97 19.78 -4.66
CA ALA A 7 -12.18 18.57 -3.88
C ALA A 7 -12.95 17.58 -4.75
N ALA A 8 -12.36 16.41 -5.02
CA ALA A 8 -13.03 15.34 -5.74
C ALA A 8 -14.19 14.80 -4.89
N PRO A 9 -15.38 14.56 -5.47
CA PRO A 9 -16.52 14.04 -4.72
C PRO A 9 -16.19 12.67 -4.14
N ALA A 10 -16.46 12.49 -2.84
CA ALA A 10 -16.30 11.22 -2.15
C ALA A 10 -17.35 10.21 -2.66
N GLY A 11 -17.03 9.53 -3.75
CA GLY A 11 -17.85 8.48 -4.34
C GLY A 11 -17.02 7.23 -4.62
N HIS A 12 -17.32 6.13 -3.94
CA HIS A 12 -16.83 4.76 -4.18
C HIS A 12 -15.34 4.57 -4.56
N GLN A 13 -14.41 5.04 -3.70
CA GLN A 13 -12.96 4.78 -3.81
C GLN A 13 -12.61 3.27 -3.88
N VAL A 14 -13.43 2.41 -3.26
CA VAL A 14 -13.24 0.95 -3.29
C VAL A 14 -13.28 0.41 -4.72
N GLY A 15 -14.21 0.90 -5.54
CA GLY A 15 -14.32 0.49 -6.95
C GLY A 15 -13.09 0.89 -7.75
N ALA A 16 -12.57 2.10 -7.54
CA ALA A 16 -11.35 2.57 -8.17
C ALA A 16 -10.12 1.73 -7.76
N ALA A 17 -10.01 1.34 -6.49
CA ALA A 17 -8.91 0.50 -6.02
C ALA A 17 -8.94 -0.91 -6.64
N LEU A 18 -10.12 -1.47 -6.86
CA LEU A 18 -10.28 -2.76 -7.54
C LEU A 18 -9.78 -2.70 -9.01
N GLN A 19 -9.90 -1.54 -9.67
CA GLN A 19 -9.40 -1.35 -11.04
C GLN A 19 -7.87 -1.35 -11.15
N LEU A 20 -7.14 -1.11 -10.04
CA LEU A 20 -5.68 -1.26 -10.03
C LEU A 20 -5.27 -2.73 -10.22
N GLY A 21 -6.16 -3.70 -10.00
CA GLY A 21 -5.91 -5.11 -10.29
C GLY A 21 -4.80 -5.73 -9.44
N VAL A 22 -4.56 -5.21 -8.24
CA VAL A 22 -3.56 -5.72 -7.28
C VAL A 22 -3.82 -7.20 -7.01
N ALA A 23 -2.80 -8.03 -7.21
CA ALA A 23 -2.93 -9.49 -7.23
C ALA A 23 -2.26 -10.15 -6.02
N ASP A 24 -1.20 -9.56 -5.47
CA ASP A 24 -0.51 -10.09 -4.31
C ASP A 24 -1.43 -10.08 -3.08
N ARG A 25 -1.40 -11.17 -2.31
CA ARG A 25 -2.23 -11.37 -1.10
C ARG A 25 -1.38 -11.49 0.17
N ARG A 26 -0.09 -11.21 0.07
CA ARG A 26 0.91 -11.37 1.12
C ARG A 26 1.58 -10.02 1.39
N SER A 27 2.90 -10.02 1.57
CA SER A 27 3.68 -8.81 1.86
C SER A 27 3.76 -7.88 0.66
N GLY A 28 3.60 -8.37 -0.57
CA GLY A 28 3.73 -7.57 -1.79
C GLY A 28 2.55 -6.64 -2.04
N TYR A 29 1.37 -6.95 -1.48
CA TYR A 29 0.13 -6.17 -1.66
C TYR A 29 0.31 -4.64 -1.50
N PRO A 30 0.90 -4.11 -0.40
CA PRO A 30 1.03 -2.67 -0.22
C PRO A 30 1.96 -2.03 -1.27
N LEU A 31 3.03 -2.73 -1.65
CA LEU A 31 3.98 -2.25 -2.65
C LEU A 31 3.36 -2.23 -4.04
N GLU A 32 2.69 -3.32 -4.43
CA GLU A 32 2.02 -3.44 -5.72
C GLU A 32 0.91 -2.38 -5.85
N LEU A 33 0.15 -2.13 -4.78
CA LEU A 33 -0.85 -1.07 -4.73
C LEU A 33 -0.24 0.30 -5.04
N LEU A 34 0.87 0.66 -4.37
CA LEU A 34 1.51 1.97 -4.55
C LEU A 34 2.10 2.13 -5.96
N VAL A 35 2.78 1.10 -6.47
CA VAL A 35 3.36 1.11 -7.83
C VAL A 35 2.27 1.28 -8.88
N ARG A 36 1.16 0.53 -8.77
CA ARG A 36 0.07 0.59 -9.73
C ARG A 36 -0.73 1.89 -9.61
N ALA A 37 -0.95 2.40 -8.40
CA ALA A 37 -1.59 3.70 -8.19
C ALA A 37 -0.74 4.83 -8.83
N ALA A 38 0.57 4.80 -8.65
CA ALA A 38 1.48 5.76 -9.29
C ALA A 38 1.43 5.64 -10.83
N ALA A 39 1.47 4.42 -11.37
CA ALA A 39 1.33 4.18 -12.81
C ALA A 39 -0.04 4.64 -13.36
N ALA A 40 -1.11 4.57 -12.57
CA ALA A 40 -2.44 5.08 -12.92
C ALA A 40 -2.58 6.61 -12.73
N GLY A 41 -1.50 7.31 -12.38
CA GLY A 41 -1.50 8.76 -12.18
C GLY A 41 -2.22 9.22 -10.91
N TRP A 42 -2.41 8.34 -9.93
CA TRP A 42 -3.06 8.70 -8.68
C TRP A 42 -2.15 9.58 -7.84
N ARG A 43 -2.75 10.58 -7.20
CA ARG A 43 -2.05 11.40 -6.21
C ARG A 43 -2.01 10.66 -4.87
N VAL A 44 -0.83 10.19 -4.49
CA VAL A 44 -0.56 9.62 -3.16
C VAL A 44 -0.12 10.75 -2.21
N VAL A 45 -0.69 10.78 -1.02
CA VAL A 45 -0.32 11.73 0.04
C VAL A 45 0.03 10.94 1.30
N GLU A 46 1.08 11.38 1.99
CA GLU A 46 1.44 10.85 3.29
C GLU A 46 0.66 11.60 4.37
N LEU A 47 0.12 10.85 5.32
CA LEU A 47 -0.60 11.39 6.47
C LEU A 47 0.14 10.94 7.73
N ASP A 48 0.44 11.90 8.60
CA ASP A 48 1.01 11.59 9.90
C ASP A 48 -0.05 10.92 10.78
N ILE A 49 0.24 9.69 11.21
CA ILE A 49 -0.66 8.86 12.00
C ILE A 49 0.14 8.29 13.16
N SER A 50 -0.31 8.54 14.39
CA SER A 50 0.31 7.98 15.57
C SER A 50 0.16 6.46 15.60
N TYR A 51 1.29 5.75 15.58
CA TYR A 51 1.31 4.29 15.70
C TYR A 51 1.27 3.87 17.17
N GLY A 52 0.23 3.14 17.56
CA GLY A 52 0.06 2.67 18.94
C GLY A 52 0.98 1.49 19.30
N PRO A 53 1.13 1.20 20.60
CA PRO A 53 1.82 -0.01 21.05
C PRO A 53 1.19 -1.25 20.42
N ARG A 54 2.04 -2.21 20.05
CA ARG A 54 1.57 -3.49 19.55
C ARG A 54 0.83 -4.22 20.67
N THR A 55 -0.37 -4.73 20.38
CA THR A 55 -1.19 -5.47 21.35
C THR A 55 -0.57 -6.78 21.85
N GLY A 56 0.47 -7.27 21.17
CA GLY A 56 1.30 -8.39 21.64
C GLY A 56 1.97 -9.21 20.54
N GLY A 57 2.78 -10.18 20.97
CA GLY A 57 3.40 -11.22 20.13
C GLY A 57 4.54 -10.75 19.22
N LYS A 58 5.21 -11.70 18.57
CA LYS A 58 6.33 -11.43 17.65
C LYS A 58 5.84 -10.95 16.29
N SER A 59 6.64 -10.13 15.61
CA SER A 59 6.35 -9.70 14.25
C SER A 59 6.18 -10.90 13.31
N LYS A 60 5.20 -10.82 12.41
CA LYS A 60 4.90 -11.90 11.45
C LYS A 60 5.90 -11.94 10.30
N VAL A 61 6.63 -10.85 10.11
CA VAL A 61 7.66 -10.69 9.08
C VAL A 61 9.02 -10.69 9.76
N SER A 62 9.39 -9.59 10.41
CA SER A 62 10.70 -9.39 11.06
C SER A 62 10.94 -10.23 12.31
N GLY A 63 9.94 -10.99 12.80
CA GLY A 63 10.11 -11.87 13.95
C GLY A 63 10.76 -13.22 13.62
N SER A 64 11.06 -13.50 12.35
CA SER A 64 11.75 -14.72 11.92
C SER A 64 12.53 -14.51 10.61
N LEU A 65 13.63 -15.24 10.44
CA LEU A 65 14.42 -15.19 9.20
C LEU A 65 13.59 -15.64 7.98
N ARG A 66 12.82 -16.73 8.13
CA ARG A 66 11.93 -17.23 7.08
C ARG A 66 10.88 -16.19 6.67
N GLY A 67 10.30 -15.49 7.64
CA GLY A 67 9.33 -14.41 7.39
C GLY A 67 9.95 -13.27 6.59
N SER A 68 11.15 -12.83 6.96
CA SER A 68 11.91 -11.80 6.23
C SER A 68 12.25 -12.23 4.81
N ILE A 69 12.80 -13.43 4.60
CA ILE A 69 13.12 -13.94 3.25
C ILE A 69 11.86 -13.98 2.38
N THR A 70 10.73 -14.43 2.95
CA THR A 70 9.49 -14.51 2.18
C THR A 70 8.98 -13.12 1.78
N ALA A 71 9.06 -12.12 2.67
CA ALA A 71 8.69 -10.75 2.34
C ALA A 71 9.60 -10.13 1.26
N ILE A 72 10.90 -10.46 1.27
CA ILE A 72 11.83 -10.03 0.21
C ILE A 72 11.40 -10.61 -1.15
N LEU A 73 11.06 -11.90 -1.21
CA LEU A 73 10.60 -12.53 -2.46
C LEU A 73 9.26 -11.95 -2.94
N ASP A 74 8.33 -11.70 -2.02
CA ASP A 74 7.04 -11.07 -2.33
C ASP A 74 7.27 -9.67 -2.94
N PHE A 75 8.20 -8.87 -2.38
CA PHE A 75 8.55 -7.56 -2.95
C PHE A 75 9.28 -7.65 -4.28
N TRP A 76 10.20 -8.60 -4.42
CA TRP A 76 10.96 -8.77 -5.65
C TRP A 76 10.05 -9.08 -6.83
N LYS A 77 9.05 -9.96 -6.63
CA LYS A 77 8.02 -10.28 -7.64
C LYS A 77 7.24 -9.06 -8.15
N VAL A 78 7.10 -8.02 -7.32
CA VAL A 78 6.36 -6.80 -7.69
C VAL A 78 7.22 -5.83 -8.50
N ILE A 79 8.53 -5.79 -8.26
CA ILE A 79 9.45 -4.82 -8.86
C ILE A 79 10.18 -5.39 -10.09
N SER A 80 10.31 -6.71 -10.22
CA SER A 80 10.90 -7.39 -11.38
C SER A 80 9.95 -7.40 -12.57
#